data_AF-A0A537TJG6-F1
#
_entry.id   AF-A0A537TJG6-F1
#
_cell.length_a   1.000
_cell.length_b   1.000
_cell.length_c   1.000
_cell.angle_alpha   90.00
_cell.angle_beta   90.00
_cell.angle_gamma   90.00
#
_symmetry.space_group_name_H-M   'P 1'
#
loop_
_entity.id
_entity.type
_entity.pdbx_description
1 polymer ?
#
loop_
_entity_poly.entity_id
_entity_poly.type
_entity_poly.pdbx_seq_one_letter_code
_entity_poly.pdbx_strand_id
1 'polypeptide(L)'
;VYLARAPKSNAVITALGAATQDVREHGTVRPPKPLRDAHYRGAKKLGHGQDYVYPPDDPAGYEVDYLPDELKGRVYYRPSGSGEETE
;
A
#
# COMPACT_ATOMS: atom_id res chain seq x y z
N VAL A 1 -8.37 -26.55 -18.96
CA VAL A 1 -6.97 -27.05 -19.09
C VAL A 1 -5.93 -26.00 -18.67
N TYR A 2 -5.98 -24.76 -19.16
CA TYR A 2 -4.99 -23.71 -18.82
C TYR A 2 -4.85 -23.45 -17.31
N LEU A 3 -5.93 -23.04 -16.62
CA LEU A 3 -5.90 -22.76 -15.18
C LEU A 3 -5.48 -23.97 -14.34
N ALA A 4 -5.87 -25.18 -14.76
CA ALA A 4 -5.49 -26.42 -14.07
C ALA A 4 -3.97 -26.63 -14.07
N ARG A 5 -3.29 -26.25 -15.17
CA ARG A 5 -1.83 -26.40 -15.36
C ARG A 5 -1.00 -25.21 -14.87
N ALA A 6 -1.62 -24.05 -14.63
CA ALA A 6 -0.92 -22.88 -14.13
C ALA A 6 -0.34 -23.10 -12.71
N PRO A 7 0.76 -22.45 -12.34
CA PRO A 7 1.16 -22.29 -10.94
C PRO A 7 0.00 -21.74 -10.10
N LYS A 8 -0.13 -22.20 -8.85
CA LYS A 8 -1.22 -21.80 -7.97
C LYS A 8 -0.66 -20.93 -6.86
N SER A 9 -1.31 -19.80 -6.63
CA SER A 9 -1.04 -18.93 -5.50
C SER A 9 -2.35 -18.40 -4.96
N ASN A 10 -2.47 -18.37 -3.63
CA ASN A 10 -3.52 -17.63 -2.92
C ASN A 10 -2.98 -16.37 -2.24
N ALA A 11 -1.70 -16.01 -2.48
CA ALA A 11 -1.01 -14.93 -1.78
C ALA A 11 -1.77 -13.60 -1.82
N VAL A 12 -2.27 -13.22 -3.01
CA VAL A 12 -3.07 -11.99 -3.19
C VAL A 12 -4.37 -12.03 -2.40
N ILE A 13 -5.10 -13.15 -2.44
CA ILE A 13 -6.38 -13.28 -1.75
C ILE A 13 -6.17 -13.23 -0.23
N THR A 14 -5.14 -13.90 0.28
CA THR A 14 -4.76 -13.85 1.69
C THR A 14 -4.34 -12.44 2.12
N ALA A 15 -3.54 -11.74 1.31
CA ALA A 15 -3.11 -10.37 1.57
C ALA A 15 -4.30 -9.38 1.63
N LEU A 16 -5.22 -9.49 0.67
CA LEU A 16 -6.45 -8.69 0.64
C LEU A 16 -7.36 -8.99 1.84
N GLY A 17 -7.45 -10.25 2.27
CA GLY A 17 -8.18 -10.64 3.47
C GLY A 17 -7.62 -9.96 4.72
N ALA A 18 -6.30 -9.99 4.89
CA ALA A 18 -5.63 -9.34 6.02
C ALA A 18 -5.79 -7.81 6.00
N ALA A 19 -5.60 -7.17 4.83
CA ALA A 19 -5.82 -5.72 4.71
C ALA A 19 -7.28 -5.33 4.98
N THR A 20 -8.23 -6.14 4.53
CA THR A 20 -9.66 -5.93 4.81
C THR A 20 -9.97 -6.05 6.30
N GLN A 21 -9.32 -6.99 7.00
CA GLN A 21 -9.46 -7.15 8.44
C GLN A 21 -8.93 -5.92 9.18
N ASP A 22 -7.74 -5.43 8.85
CA ASP A 22 -7.18 -4.22 9.48
C ASP A 22 -8.10 -2.99 9.24
N VAL A 23 -8.71 -2.84 8.05
CA VAL A 23 -9.71 -1.78 7.81
C VAL A 23 -10.95 -1.94 8.69
N ARG A 24 -11.41 -3.17 8.96
CA ARG A 24 -12.56 -3.42 9.85
C ARG A 24 -12.23 -3.13 11.30
N GLU A 25 -11.01 -3.42 11.73
CA GLU A 25 -10.56 -3.25 13.11
C GLU A 25 -10.23 -1.78 13.43
N HIS A 26 -9.52 -1.09 12.53
CA HIS A 26 -9.05 0.28 12.74
C HIS A 26 -9.99 1.34 12.17
N GLY A 27 -10.95 0.95 11.34
CA GLY A 27 -11.86 1.86 10.66
C GLY A 27 -11.14 2.77 9.66
N THR A 28 -11.67 3.97 9.47
CA THR A 28 -11.16 4.93 8.47
C THR A 28 -9.96 5.72 9.01
N VAL A 29 -8.85 5.04 9.23
CA VAL A 29 -7.56 5.69 9.51
C VAL A 29 -7.17 6.61 8.34
N ARG A 30 -6.65 7.80 8.66
CA ARG A 30 -6.32 8.77 7.62
C ARG A 30 -4.96 8.42 7.01
N PRO A 31 -4.79 8.59 5.69
CA PRO A 31 -3.48 8.41 5.07
C PRO A 31 -2.46 9.41 5.65
N PRO A 32 -1.15 9.13 5.52
CA PRO A 32 -0.08 10.08 5.83
C PRO A 32 -0.31 11.45 5.19
N LYS A 33 0.05 12.55 5.87
CA LYS A 33 -0.13 13.91 5.36
C LYS A 33 0.46 14.15 3.96
N PRO A 34 1.65 13.62 3.61
CA PRO A 34 2.21 13.77 2.28
C PRO A 34 1.33 13.18 1.17
N LEU A 35 0.53 12.15 1.49
CA LEU A 35 -0.33 11.45 0.54
C LEU A 35 -1.75 12.02 0.47
N ARG A 36 -2.07 13.03 1.28
CA ARG A 36 -3.38 13.67 1.26
C ARG A 36 -3.44 14.71 0.14
N ASP A 37 -4.62 14.84 -0.45
CA ASP A 37 -4.89 15.84 -1.48
C ASP A 37 -4.48 17.26 -1.04
N ALA A 38 -3.71 17.92 -1.91
CA ALA A 38 -3.14 19.24 -1.70
C ALA A 38 -3.88 20.36 -2.46
N HIS A 39 -4.89 20.02 -3.28
CA HIS A 39 -5.46 20.93 -4.27
C HIS A 39 -6.60 21.83 -3.75
N TYR A 40 -7.08 21.62 -2.53
CA TYR A 40 -8.15 22.42 -1.95
C TYR A 40 -7.62 23.58 -1.08
N ARG A 41 -8.40 24.67 -0.95
CA ARG A 41 -7.98 25.96 -0.36
C ARG A 41 -7.38 25.88 1.05
N GLY A 42 -7.76 24.87 1.84
CA GLY A 42 -7.28 24.65 3.20
C GLY A 42 -6.04 23.76 3.32
N ALA A 43 -5.65 23.06 2.25
CA ALA A 43 -4.66 22.00 2.28
C ALA A 43 -3.29 22.46 2.81
N LYS A 44 -2.80 23.61 2.34
CA LYS A 44 -1.51 24.19 2.78
C LYS A 44 -1.48 24.49 4.28
N LYS A 45 -2.60 24.99 4.85
CA LYS A 45 -2.69 25.26 6.30
C LYS A 45 -2.71 23.98 7.13
N LEU A 46 -3.20 22.89 6.55
CA LEU A 46 -3.28 21.57 7.19
C LEU A 46 -2.02 20.71 6.95
N GLY A 47 -1.06 21.22 6.17
CA GLY A 47 0.16 20.50 5.78
C GLY A 47 -0.11 19.29 4.87
N HIS A 48 -1.19 19.31 4.10
CA HIS A 48 -1.49 18.24 3.14
C HIS A 48 -0.58 18.34 1.91
N GLY A 49 -0.06 17.21 1.45
CA GLY A 49 0.88 17.12 0.34
C GLY A 49 2.25 17.76 0.61
N GLN A 50 2.46 18.29 1.82
CA GLN A 50 3.77 18.71 2.28
C GLN A 50 4.64 17.45 2.37
N ASP A 51 5.88 17.55 1.89
CA ASP A 51 6.87 16.46 1.92
C ASP A 51 6.46 15.23 1.08
N TYR A 52 5.55 15.41 0.12
CA TYR A 52 5.24 14.36 -0.85
C TYR A 52 6.47 14.08 -1.72
N VAL A 53 6.95 12.85 -1.66
CA VAL A 53 7.96 12.32 -2.56
C VAL A 53 7.28 11.92 -3.86
N TYR A 54 7.73 12.49 -4.98
CA TYR A 54 7.31 12.07 -6.31
C TYR A 54 8.22 10.94 -6.80
N PRO A 55 7.77 9.67 -6.79
CA PRO A 55 8.66 8.53 -7.02
C PRO A 55 9.45 8.55 -8.33
N PRO A 56 8.93 9.09 -9.45
CA PRO A 56 9.70 9.17 -10.69
C PRO A 56 10.96 10.05 -10.60
N ASP A 57 11.00 11.02 -9.67
CA ASP A 57 12.12 11.95 -9.49
C ASP A 57 13.01 11.56 -8.29
N ASP A 58 12.63 10.55 -7.49
CA ASP A 58 13.37 10.11 -6.31
C ASP A 58 14.29 8.92 -6.63
N PRO A 59 15.61 8.99 -6.33
CA PRO A 59 16.52 7.86 -6.54
C PRO A 59 16.21 6.62 -5.67
N ALA A 60 15.53 6.78 -4.53
CA ALA A 60 14.98 5.68 -3.73
C ALA A 60 13.65 5.14 -4.31
N GLY A 61 13.10 5.83 -5.32
CA GLY A 61 11.91 5.42 -6.05
C GLY A 61 10.68 5.28 -5.15
N TYR A 62 10.16 4.06 -5.04
CA TYR A 62 8.94 3.75 -4.30
C TYR A 62 9.18 3.32 -2.85
N GLU A 63 10.41 3.37 -2.33
CA GLU A 63 10.73 3.01 -0.94
C GLU A 63 10.31 4.11 0.05
N VAL A 64 9.01 4.41 0.11
CA VAL A 64 8.42 5.31 1.11
C VAL A 64 7.27 4.63 1.84
N ASP A 65 7.02 5.06 3.08
CA ASP A 65 5.92 4.55 3.89
C ASP A 65 4.57 5.10 3.39
N TYR A 66 3.75 4.24 2.77
CA TYR A 66 2.41 4.63 2.28
C TYR A 66 1.27 4.33 3.25
N LEU A 67 1.52 3.51 4.27
CA LEU A 67 0.51 3.13 5.25
C LEU A 67 0.35 4.22 6.32
N PRO A 68 -0.86 4.37 6.89
CA PRO A 68 -1.08 5.16 8.10
C PRO A 68 -0.16 4.74 9.24
N ASP A 69 0.08 5.64 10.19
CA ASP A 69 0.98 5.40 11.33
C ASP A 69 0.58 4.14 12.13
N GLU A 70 -0.73 3.88 12.25
CA GLU A 70 -1.29 2.73 12.95
C GLU A 70 -0.96 1.38 12.27
N LEU A 71 -0.68 1.40 10.97
CA LEU A 71 -0.39 0.22 10.14
C LEU A 71 1.06 0.23 9.64
N LYS A 72 1.91 1.11 10.18
CA LYS A 72 3.29 1.25 9.74
C LYS A 72 4.06 -0.08 9.90
N GLY A 73 4.79 -0.46 8.86
CA GLY A 73 5.55 -1.72 8.81
C GLY A 73 4.71 -2.99 8.57
N ARG A 74 3.39 -2.88 8.35
CA ARG A 74 2.57 -4.02 7.93
C ARG A 74 2.95 -4.46 6.51
N VAL A 75 3.18 -5.76 6.36
CA VAL A 75 3.41 -6.43 5.07
C VAL A 75 2.33 -7.48 4.88
N TYR A 76 1.41 -7.22 3.95
CA TYR A 76 0.29 -8.13 3.65
C TYR A 76 0.62 -9.14 2.57
N TYR A 77 1.23 -8.68 1.47
CA TYR A 77 1.57 -9.53 0.35
C TYR A 77 2.90 -10.23 0.61
N ARG A 78 2.88 -11.57 0.51
CA ARG A 78 4.05 -12.43 0.60
C ARG A 78 4.02 -13.36 -0.62
N PRO A 79 4.91 -13.17 -1.62
CA PRO A 79 4.88 -13.95 -2.85
C PRO A 79 5.06 -15.44 -2.53
N SER A 80 4.40 -16.31 -3.30
CA SER A 80 4.43 -17.76 -3.06
C SER A 80 5.72 -18.43 -3.53
N GLY A 81 6.61 -17.72 -4.24
CA GLY A 81 7.80 -18.29 -4.88
C GLY A 81 7.49 -19.12 -6.13
N SER A 82 6.23 -19.13 -6.60
CA SER A 82 5.77 -19.97 -7.70
C SER A 82 5.32 -19.14 -8.91
N GLY A 83 5.63 -19.62 -10.11
CA GLY A 83 5.27 -18.93 -11.35
C GLY A 83 6.00 -17.60 -11.46
N GLU A 84 5.26 -16.51 -11.63
CA GLU A 84 5.81 -15.14 -11.71
C GLU A 84 6.00 -14.48 -10.33
N GLU A 85 5.59 -15.13 -9.24
CA GLU A 85 5.79 -14.64 -7.88
C GLU A 85 7.19 -15.00 -7.35
N THR A 86 8.22 -14.67 -8.12
CA THR A 86 9.62 -14.75 -7.68
C THR A 86 10.02 -13.43 -7.02
N GLU A 87 10.75 -13.52 -5.91
CA GLU A 87 11.16 -12.41 -5.01
C GLU A 87 11.54 -11.09 -5.70
#